data_AF-A0A947FAC5-F1
#
_entry.id   AF-A0A947FAC5-F1
#
_cell.length_a   1.000
_cell.length_b   1.000
_cell.length_c   1.000
_cell.angle_alpha   90.00
_cell.angle_beta   90.00
_cell.angle_gamma   90.00
#
_symmetry.space_group_name_H-M   'P 1'
#
loop_
_entity.id
_entity.type
_entity.pdbx_description
1 polymer ?
#
loop_
_entity_poly.entity_id
_entity_poly.type
_entity_poly.pdbx_seq_one_letter_code
_entity_poly.pdbx_strand_id
1 'polypeptide(L)'
;MSLNWGPHFIVPSETLRAFSGRVLLRESFDEELLRTELQELGLAGYLIKATNPWYCRKKGTETWVKIGESSDQEQSFAVPWDTKTLENGEYQILGLMHVSVQTEGEEVIVARQNIVDVVVEN
;
A
#
# COMPACT_ATOMS: atom_id res chain seq x y z
N MET A 1 7.86 -0.41 -18.12
CA MET A 1 7.29 -1.72 -17.76
C MET A 1 7.18 -1.75 -16.25
N SER A 2 5.96 -1.89 -15.73
CA SER A 2 5.75 -2.00 -14.29
C SER A 2 6.22 -3.37 -13.81
N LEU A 3 6.94 -3.42 -12.70
CA LEU A 3 7.44 -4.66 -12.09
C LEU A 3 6.55 -5.13 -10.93
N ASN A 4 5.48 -4.39 -10.61
CA ASN A 4 4.66 -4.62 -9.43
C ASN A 4 3.22 -4.10 -9.65
N TRP A 5 2.22 -4.91 -9.28
CA TRP A 5 0.80 -4.53 -9.31
C TRP A 5 0.26 -4.08 -7.97
N GLY A 6 0.99 -4.39 -6.90
CA GLY A 6 0.79 -3.89 -5.54
C GLY A 6 1.84 -2.85 -5.19
N PRO A 7 2.17 -2.66 -3.89
CA PRO A 7 2.50 -1.32 -3.47
C PRO A 7 3.77 -0.75 -4.04
N HIS A 8 3.58 0.24 -4.90
CA HIS A 8 4.62 1.19 -5.27
C HIS A 8 4.35 2.49 -4.55
N PHE A 9 5.16 2.78 -3.54
CA PHE A 9 4.98 3.91 -2.64
C PHE A 9 5.18 5.23 -3.39
N ILE A 10 4.09 5.94 -3.71
CA ILE A 10 4.14 7.25 -4.36
C ILE A 10 3.89 8.32 -3.29
N VAL A 11 4.97 8.67 -2.61
CA VAL A 11 5.15 9.91 -1.84
C VAL A 11 6.13 10.75 -2.70
N PRO A 12 6.20 12.11 -2.69
CA PRO A 12 6.41 12.91 -3.91
C PRO A 12 7.72 12.68 -4.70
N SER A 13 8.64 11.83 -4.25
CA SER A 13 9.48 11.03 -5.15
C SER A 13 9.90 9.69 -4.51
N GLU A 14 10.25 8.69 -5.34
CA GLU A 14 10.89 7.43 -4.89
C GLU A 14 12.25 7.65 -4.18
N THR A 15 12.83 8.84 -4.37
CA THR A 15 14.15 9.24 -3.83
C THR A 15 14.07 9.98 -2.51
N LEU A 16 12.93 10.62 -2.20
CA LEU A 16 12.70 11.33 -0.95
C LEU A 16 12.23 10.34 0.10
N ARG A 17 13.09 10.05 1.08
CA ARG A 17 12.75 9.21 2.23
C ARG A 17 12.61 9.99 3.54
N ALA A 18 12.87 11.30 3.52
CA ALA A 18 12.66 12.18 4.67
C ALA A 18 11.36 12.97 4.48
N PHE A 19 10.49 12.95 5.49
CA PHE A 19 9.17 13.55 5.42
C PHE A 19 8.86 14.40 6.65
N SER A 20 8.04 15.42 6.44
CA SER A 20 7.61 16.38 7.46
C SER A 20 6.23 16.90 7.12
N GLY A 21 5.42 17.23 8.13
CA GLY A 21 4.10 17.78 7.91
C GLY A 21 3.08 16.76 7.40
N ARG A 22 2.27 17.17 6.41
CA ARG A 22 1.26 16.31 5.79
C ARG A 22 1.80 15.66 4.54
N VAL A 23 1.80 14.35 4.56
CA VAL A 23 2.33 13.48 3.50
C VAL A 23 1.16 12.75 2.88
N LEU A 24 1.10 12.66 1.56
CA LEU A 24 0.06 11.88 0.89
C LEU A 24 0.63 10.56 0.43
N LEU A 25 0.15 9.46 1.02
CA LEU A 25 0.51 8.10 0.64
C LEU A 25 -0.32 7.68 -0.56
N ARG A 26 0.31 7.05 -1.56
CA ARG A 26 -0.35 6.55 -2.77
C ARG A 26 0.32 5.28 -3.24
N GLU A 27 -0.42 4.55 -4.06
CA GLU A 27 -0.01 3.27 -4.63
C GLU A 27 -0.44 3.15 -6.09
N SER A 28 0.47 2.73 -6.95
CA SER A 28 0.11 2.28 -8.31
C SER A 28 -0.54 0.92 -8.26
N PHE A 29 -1.54 0.72 -9.12
CA PHE A 29 -2.21 -0.57 -9.27
C PHE A 29 -2.21 -0.99 -10.73
N ASP A 30 -1.43 -2.02 -11.03
CA ASP A 30 -1.28 -2.57 -12.38
C ASP A 30 -2.18 -3.79 -12.52
N GLU A 31 -3.39 -3.56 -13.05
CA GLU A 31 -4.39 -4.62 -13.18
C GLU A 31 -3.96 -5.73 -14.14
N GLU A 32 -3.15 -5.44 -15.16
CA GLU A 32 -2.68 -6.44 -16.13
C GLU A 32 -1.70 -7.40 -15.47
N LEU A 33 -0.76 -6.86 -14.69
CA LEU A 33 0.20 -7.67 -13.95
C LEU A 33 -0.49 -8.46 -12.83
N LEU A 34 -1.48 -7.87 -12.14
CA LEU A 34 -2.31 -8.59 -11.17
C LEU A 34 -3.04 -9.78 -11.82
N ARG A 35 -3.66 -9.57 -12.99
CA ARG A 35 -4.35 -10.64 -13.71
C ARG A 35 -3.40 -11.78 -14.08
N THR A 36 -2.17 -11.45 -14.47
CA THR A 36 -1.12 -12.44 -14.77
C THR A 36 -0.77 -13.25 -13.52
N GLU A 37 -0.51 -12.60 -12.39
CA GLU A 37 -0.19 -13.30 -11.15
C GLU A 37 -1.38 -14.13 -10.62
N LEU A 38 -2.62 -13.64 -10.72
CA LEU A 38 -3.81 -14.41 -10.34
C LEU A 38 -3.97 -15.68 -11.19
N GLN A 39 -3.64 -15.63 -12.47
CA GLN A 39 -3.64 -16.80 -13.34
C GLN A 39 -2.58 -17.81 -12.91
N GLU A 40 -1.36 -17.36 -12.60
CA GLU A 40 -0.28 -18.23 -12.12
C GLU A 40 -0.62 -18.90 -10.78
N LEU A 41 -1.37 -18.21 -9.92
CA LEU A 41 -1.85 -18.74 -8.64
C LEU A 41 -3.07 -19.67 -8.78
N GLY A 42 -3.62 -19.86 -9.99
CA GLY A 42 -4.85 -20.62 -10.20
C GLY A 42 -6.11 -19.93 -9.67
N LEU A 43 -6.04 -18.63 -9.39
CA LEU A 43 -7.11 -17.78 -8.90
C LEU A 43 -7.69 -16.90 -10.01
N ALA A 44 -7.65 -17.38 -11.25
CA ALA A 44 -8.22 -16.69 -12.40
C ALA A 44 -9.71 -16.43 -12.16
N GLY A 45 -10.08 -15.16 -12.01
CA GLY A 45 -11.43 -14.76 -11.62
C GLY A 45 -11.71 -13.28 -11.90
N TYR A 46 -12.89 -12.83 -11.50
CA TYR A 46 -13.29 -11.43 -11.66
C TYR A 46 -12.82 -10.61 -10.46
N LEU A 47 -12.15 -9.49 -10.73
CA LEU A 47 -11.76 -8.55 -9.67
C LEU A 47 -13.00 -7.81 -9.15
N ILE A 48 -13.33 -8.01 -7.88
CA ILE A 48 -14.49 -7.37 -7.25
C ILE A 48 -14.12 -5.99 -6.73
N LYS A 49 -13.01 -5.91 -5.99
CA LYS A 49 -12.55 -4.69 -5.31
C LYS A 49 -11.08 -4.78 -4.95
N ALA A 50 -10.43 -3.63 -4.91
CA ALA A 50 -9.10 -3.45 -4.34
C ALA A 50 -9.20 -2.44 -3.18
N THR A 51 -8.52 -2.71 -2.08
CA THR A 51 -8.45 -1.83 -0.92
C THR A 51 -7.04 -1.83 -0.36
N ASN A 52 -6.58 -0.68 0.10
CA ASN A 52 -5.23 -0.52 0.59
C ASN A 52 -5.20 0.19 1.95
N PRO A 53 -5.17 -0.57 3.05
CA PRO A 53 -4.82 -0.04 4.35
C PRO A 53 -3.32 0.27 4.46
N TRP A 54 -3.04 1.43 5.04
CA TRP A 54 -1.70 1.92 5.34
C TRP A 54 -1.44 1.93 6.84
N TYR A 55 -0.22 1.57 7.22
CA TYR A 55 0.23 1.54 8.60
C TYR A 55 1.61 2.16 8.74
N CYS A 56 1.91 2.74 9.90
CA CYS A 56 3.27 3.13 10.27
C CYS A 56 3.70 2.48 11.58
N ARG A 57 5.01 2.39 11.77
CA ARG A 57 5.63 2.11 13.07
C ARG A 57 7.00 2.76 13.17
N LYS A 58 7.46 3.05 14.39
CA LYS A 58 8.86 3.42 14.61
C LYS A 58 9.74 2.20 14.33
N LYS A 59 10.84 2.38 13.61
CA LYS A 59 11.69 1.25 13.21
C LYS A 59 12.23 0.52 14.44
N GLY A 60 12.22 -0.81 14.39
CA GLY A 60 12.62 -1.67 15.52
C GLY A 60 11.51 -1.93 16.55
N THR A 61 10.31 -1.38 16.38
CA THR A 61 9.14 -1.74 17.18
C THR A 61 8.30 -2.81 16.49
N GLU A 62 7.47 -3.53 17.25
CA GLU A 62 6.66 -4.63 16.72
C GLU A 62 5.25 -4.19 16.30
N THR A 63 4.72 -3.14 16.92
CA THR A 63 3.33 -2.71 16.77
C THR A 63 3.15 -1.74 15.59
N TRP A 64 2.14 -2.01 14.76
CA TRP A 64 1.71 -1.14 13.66
C TRP A 64 0.55 -0.24 14.08
N VAL A 65 0.61 1.02 13.70
CA VAL A 65 -0.46 2.01 13.87
C VAL A 65 -1.11 2.26 12.52
N LYS A 66 -2.42 2.06 12.41
CA LYS A 66 -3.16 2.32 11.16
C LYS A 66 -3.17 3.82 10.88
N ILE A 67 -2.73 4.21 9.70
CA ILE A 67 -2.78 5.58 9.19
C ILE A 67 -4.17 5.84 8.58
N GLY A 68 -4.63 4.91 7.75
CA GLY A 68 -5.91 4.98 7.07
C GLY A 68 -6.05 3.86 6.05
N GLU A 69 -7.11 3.91 5.25
CA GLU A 69 -7.32 2.99 4.14
C GLU A 69 -8.03 3.69 2.98
N SER A 70 -7.83 3.20 1.77
CA SER A 70 -8.54 3.68 0.60
C SER A 70 -8.91 2.52 -0.32
N SER A 71 -10.06 2.63 -0.97
CA SER A 71 -10.49 1.78 -2.08
C SER A 71 -10.59 2.55 -3.39
N ASP A 72 -10.16 3.80 -3.41
CA ASP A 72 -10.26 4.71 -4.54
C ASP A 72 -9.06 4.51 -5.47
N GLN A 73 -9.24 3.66 -6.47
CA GLN A 73 -8.21 3.37 -7.48
C GLN A 73 -7.91 4.59 -8.37
N GLU A 74 -8.88 5.44 -8.66
CA GLU A 74 -8.68 6.65 -9.48
C GLU A 74 -7.74 7.65 -8.80
N GLN A 75 -7.83 7.72 -7.47
CA GLN A 75 -6.91 8.52 -6.64
C GLN A 75 -5.66 7.73 -6.21
N SER A 76 -5.35 6.60 -6.84
CA SER A 76 -4.17 5.78 -6.49
C SER A 76 -4.14 5.38 -5.02
N PHE A 77 -5.32 5.03 -4.47
CA PHE A 77 -5.51 4.62 -3.08
C PHE A 77 -4.98 5.64 -2.07
N ALA A 78 -5.16 6.93 -2.37
CA ALA A 78 -4.56 8.01 -1.60
C ALA A 78 -5.03 8.04 -0.14
N VAL A 79 -4.07 8.12 0.79
CA VAL A 79 -4.34 8.32 2.23
C VAL A 79 -3.41 9.40 2.79
N PRO A 80 -3.95 10.46 3.42
CA PRO A 80 -3.12 11.47 4.07
C PRO A 80 -2.54 10.95 5.38
N TRP A 81 -1.27 11.24 5.61
CA TRP A 81 -0.52 10.93 6.82
C TRP A 81 0.02 12.22 7.44
N ASP A 82 -0.45 12.56 8.65
CA ASP A 82 0.01 13.75 9.37
C ASP A 82 1.16 13.41 10.32
N THR A 83 2.39 13.61 9.84
CA THR A 83 3.62 13.27 10.56
C THR A 83 3.93 14.20 11.72
N LYS A 84 3.27 15.37 11.84
CA LYS A 84 3.52 16.37 12.89
C LYS A 84 3.27 15.87 14.30
N THR A 85 2.48 14.81 14.42
CA THR A 85 2.13 14.18 15.70
C THR A 85 3.14 13.12 16.13
N LEU A 86 4.12 12.80 15.28
CA LEU A 86 5.13 11.78 15.49
C LEU A 86 6.45 12.40 15.95
N GLU A 87 7.20 11.65 16.76
CA GLU A 87 8.58 12.00 17.09
C GLU A 87 9.49 11.86 15.86
N ASN A 88 10.51 12.70 15.76
CA ASN A 88 11.51 12.59 14.71
C ASN A 88 12.29 11.26 14.81
N GLY A 89 12.63 10.67 13.68
CA GLY A 89 13.40 9.41 13.62
C GLY A 89 13.02 8.50 12.45
N GLU A 90 13.53 7.26 12.48
CA GLU A 90 13.25 6.25 11.46
C GLU A 90 11.91 5.54 11.70
N TYR A 91 11.11 5.45 10.65
CA TYR A 91 9.83 4.76 10.62
C TYR A 91 9.79 3.77 9.47
N GLN A 92 8.86 2.83 9.57
CA GLN A 92 8.48 1.96 8.48
C GLN A 92 7.03 2.22 8.13
N ILE A 93 6.73 2.27 6.83
CA ILE A 93 5.38 2.38 6.29
C ILE A 93 5.04 1.08 5.60
N LEU A 94 3.90 0.51 5.97
CA LEU A 94 3.34 -0.71 5.39
C LEU A 94 2.12 -0.33 4.57
N GLY A 95 2.16 -0.66 3.28
CA GLY A 95 0.98 -0.79 2.42
C GLY A 95 0.61 -2.26 2.32
N LEU A 96 -0.67 -2.59 2.52
CA LEU A 96 -1.17 -3.96 2.48
C LEU A 96 -2.37 -4.02 1.55
N MET A 97 -2.10 -4.08 0.25
CA MET A 97 -3.13 -4.13 -0.78
C MET A 97 -3.90 -5.45 -0.69
N HIS A 98 -5.21 -5.37 -0.49
CA HIS A 98 -6.14 -6.49 -0.56
C HIS A 98 -6.94 -6.40 -1.85
N VAL A 99 -6.91 -7.47 -2.62
CA VAL A 99 -7.75 -7.66 -3.79
C VAL A 99 -8.72 -8.80 -3.51
N SER A 100 -10.02 -8.50 -3.59
CA SER A 100 -11.04 -9.54 -3.61
C SER A 100 -11.29 -10.00 -5.03
N VAL A 101 -11.17 -11.31 -5.24
CA VAL A 101 -11.35 -11.97 -6.52
C VAL A 101 -12.49 -12.97 -6.39
N GLN A 102 -13.48 -12.85 -7.27
CA GLN A 102 -14.54 -13.85 -7.42
C GLN A 102 -14.04 -14.96 -8.34
N THR A 103 -13.86 -16.15 -7.77
CA THR A 103 -13.62 -17.38 -8.54
C THR A 103 -14.96 -18.12 -8.78
N GLU A 104 -14.93 -19.24 -9.50
CA GLU A 104 -16.14 -20.01 -9.86
C GLU A 104 -16.97 -20.51 -8.66
N GLY A 105 -16.37 -20.60 -7.47
CA GLY A 105 -17.04 -21.13 -6.27
C GLY A 105 -17.03 -20.22 -5.05
N GLU A 106 -16.12 -19.24 -4.97
CA GLU A 106 -15.93 -18.44 -3.75
C GLU A 106 -15.22 -17.09 -4.01
N GLU A 107 -15.42 -16.14 -3.09
CA GLU A 107 -14.61 -14.92 -2.99
C GLU A 107 -13.31 -15.23 -2.26
N VAL A 108 -12.18 -15.00 -2.93
CA VAL A 108 -10.84 -15.14 -2.36
C VAL A 108 -10.23 -13.75 -2.20
N ILE A 109 -9.56 -13.52 -1.07
CA ILE A 109 -8.79 -12.28 -0.85
C ILE A 109 -7.32 -12.60 -1.05
N VAL A 110 -6.71 -11.92 -2.03
CA VAL A 110 -5.27 -11.95 -2.27
C VAL A 110 -4.68 -10.67 -1.70
N ALA A 111 -3.65 -10.80 -0.87
CA ALA A 111 -3.00 -9.68 -0.21
C ALA A 111 -1.55 -9.55 -0.69
N ARG A 112 -1.10 -8.32 -0.94
CA ARG A 112 0.31 -8.01 -1.20
C ARG A 112 0.80 -6.94 -0.26
N GLN A 113 1.88 -7.23 0.45
CA GLN A 113 2.52 -6.29 1.37
C GLN A 113 3.69 -5.58 0.71
N ASN A 114 3.92 -4.34 1.13
CA ASN A 114 5.19 -3.62 0.92
C ASN A 114 5.54 -2.84 2.17
N ILE A 115 6.81 -2.87 2.55
CA ILE A 115 7.32 -2.12 3.70
C ILE A 115 8.45 -1.22 3.22
N VAL A 116 8.34 0.07 3.50
CA VAL A 116 9.33 1.09 3.11
C VAL A 116 9.84 1.80 4.36
N ASP A 117 11.16 1.94 4.44
CA ASP A 117 11.82 2.72 5.48
C ASP A 117 11.82 4.21 5.11
N VAL A 118 11.42 5.05 6.06
CA VAL A 118 11.34 6.51 5.93
C VAL A 118 11.91 7.18 7.18
N VAL A 119 12.24 8.46 7.08
CA VAL A 119 12.68 9.32 8.19
C VAL A 119 11.63 10.41 8.37
N VAL A 120 11.20 10.65 9.61
CA VAL A 120 10.33 11.78 9.96
C VAL A 120 11.19 12.88 10.58
N GLU A 121 11.08 14.09 10.05
CA GLU A 121 11.84 15.29 10.43
C GLU A 121 10.89 16.51 10.54
N ASN A 122 10.15 16.61 11.64
CA ASN A 122 9.32 17.78 11.97
C ASN A 122 10.12 18.94 12.54
#